data_AF-A0A1B8YD81-F1
#
_entry.id   AF-A0A1B8YD81-F1
#
_cell.length_a   1.000
_cell.length_b   1.000
_cell.length_c   1.000
_cell.angle_alpha   90.00
_cell.angle_beta   90.00
_cell.angle_gamma   90.00
#
_symmetry.space_group_name_H-M   'P 1'
#
loop_
_entity.id
_entity.type
_entity.pdbx_description
1 polymer ?
#
loop_
_entity_poly.entity_id
_entity_poly.type
_entity_poly.pdbx_seq_one_letter_code
_entity_poly.pdbx_strand_id
1 'polypeptide(L)'
;MNDWIYPEVIECLKEACRSFLEGKITIQDIQSEIYKAENQIVALEEKWLRTILFDAENEIELLIYTVDEKRLDESVISIIKNILTNIG
;
A
#
# COMPACT_ATOMS: atom_id res chain seq x y z
N MET A 1 20.72 4.80 3.60
CA MET A 1 19.45 4.95 4.31
C MET A 1 18.72 6.05 3.56
N ASN A 2 17.55 5.75 3.00
CA ASN A 2 16.75 6.79 2.37
C ASN A 2 16.24 7.69 3.51
N ASP A 3 16.63 8.97 3.48
CA ASP A 3 16.17 9.99 4.43
C ASP A 3 14.72 10.36 4.07
N TRP A 4 13.80 9.43 4.35
CA TRP A 4 12.37 9.67 4.27
C TRP A 4 11.96 10.69 5.34
N ILE A 5 11.00 11.55 5.02
CA ILE A 5 10.45 12.56 5.94
C ILE A 5 9.65 11.87 7.05
N TYR A 6 9.00 10.75 6.73
CA TYR A 6 8.24 9.91 7.67
C TYR A 6 8.80 8.48 7.76
N PRO A 7 10.02 8.27 8.26
CA PRO A 7 10.70 6.99 8.17
C PRO A 7 9.95 5.86 8.89
N GLU A 8 9.29 6.16 10.01
CA GLU A 8 8.47 5.20 10.75
C GLU A 8 7.24 4.75 9.96
N VAL A 9 6.57 5.67 9.26
CA VAL A 9 5.41 5.37 8.40
C VAL A 9 5.83 4.47 7.24
N ILE A 10 6.98 4.76 6.63
CA ILE A 10 7.53 3.97 5.53
C ILE A 10 7.92 2.56 5.98
N GLU A 11 8.57 2.41 7.14
CA GLU A 11 8.94 1.08 7.63
C GLU A 11 7.71 0.24 8.02
N CYS A 12 6.70 0.83 8.68
CA CYS A 12 5.42 0.17 8.95
C CYS A 12 4.73 -0.29 7.65
N LEU A 13 4.68 0.58 6.64
CA LEU A 13 4.08 0.24 5.34
C LEU A 13 4.85 -0.89 4.65
N LYS A 14 6.19 -0.86 4.66
CA LYS A 14 7.02 -1.95 4.11
C LYS A 14 6.75 -3.28 4.81
N GLU A 15 6.65 -3.27 6.13
CA GLU A 15 6.37 -4.48 6.91
C GLU A 15 4.97 -5.03 6.61
N ALA A 16 3.97 -4.15 6.48
CA ALA A 16 2.63 -4.53 6.08
C ALA A 16 2.61 -5.15 4.67
N CYS A 17 3.27 -4.51 3.69
CA CYS A 17 3.37 -5.04 2.34
C CYS A 17 4.05 -6.43 2.31
N ARG A 18 5.14 -6.62 3.06
CA ARG A 18 5.81 -7.94 3.16
C ARG A 18 4.89 -8.97 3.81
N SER A 19 4.23 -8.61 4.90
CA SER A 19 3.30 -9.50 5.61
C SER A 19 2.13 -9.93 4.72
N PHE A 20 1.62 -9.03 3.88
CA PHE A 20 0.59 -9.36 2.90
C PHE A 20 1.11 -10.34 1.84
N LEU A 21 2.29 -10.08 1.26
CA LEU A 21 2.91 -10.96 0.25
C LEU A 21 3.25 -12.35 0.80
N GLU A 22 3.49 -12.46 2.11
CA GLU A 22 3.69 -13.73 2.82
C GLU A 22 2.38 -14.41 3.23
N GLY A 23 1.21 -13.79 2.96
CA GLY A 23 -0.11 -14.32 3.32
C GLY A 23 -0.44 -14.25 4.82
N LYS A 24 0.24 -13.39 5.58
CA LYS A 24 0.06 -13.24 7.04
C LYS A 24 -1.07 -12.29 7.41
N ILE A 25 -1.42 -11.36 6.54
CA ILE A 25 -2.51 -10.39 6.73
C ILE A 25 -3.44 -10.39 5.52
N THR A 26 -4.68 -9.96 5.71
CA THR A 26 -5.71 -9.96 4.67
C THR A 26 -5.63 -8.74 3.76
N ILE A 27 -6.41 -8.74 2.68
CA ILE A 27 -6.59 -7.58 1.80
C ILE A 27 -7.12 -6.36 2.57
N GLN A 28 -8.06 -6.58 3.49
CA GLN A 28 -8.63 -5.50 4.31
C GLN A 28 -7.59 -4.89 5.25
N ASP A 29 -6.70 -5.72 5.81
CA ASP A 29 -5.63 -5.26 6.67
C ASP A 29 -4.63 -4.39 5.90
N ILE A 30 -4.14 -4.84 4.73
CA ILE A 30 -3.18 -4.05 3.93
C ILE A 30 -3.81 -2.77 3.38
N GLN A 31 -5.09 -2.80 2.98
CA GLN A 31 -5.83 -1.60 2.57
C GLN A 31 -5.88 -0.58 3.71
N SER A 32 -6.18 -1.03 4.94
CA SER A 32 -6.21 -0.15 6.11
C SER A 32 -4.85 0.48 6.40
N GLU A 33 -3.75 -0.28 6.28
CA GLU A 33 -2.41 0.25 6.48
C GLU A 33 -2.00 1.26 5.40
N ILE A 34 -2.37 1.03 4.13
CA ILE A 34 -2.15 1.99 3.04
C ILE A 34 -2.92 3.29 3.33
N TYR A 35 -4.19 3.20 3.71
CA TYR A 35 -5.01 4.36 4.06
C TYR A 35 -4.42 5.16 5.24
N LYS A 36 -3.95 4.47 6.28
CA LYS A 36 -3.28 5.13 7.41
C LYS A 36 -2.00 5.84 6.99
N ALA A 37 -1.19 5.22 6.12
CA ALA A 37 0.04 5.82 5.62
C ALA A 37 -0.25 7.05 4.76
N GLU A 38 -1.25 6.97 3.87
CA GLU A 38 -1.69 8.09 3.03
C GLU A 38 -2.07 9.32 3.88
N ASN A 39 -2.84 9.13 4.95
CA ASN A 39 -3.27 10.22 5.81
C ASN A 39 -2.15 10.84 6.67
N GLN A 40 -1.07 10.10 6.90
CA GLN A 40 0.07 10.56 7.70
C GLN A 40 1.14 11.30 6.86
N ILE A 41 1.22 11.00 5.56
CA ILE A 41 2.17 11.65 4.64
C ILE A 41 1.60 13.00 4.19
N VAL A 42 2.01 14.08 4.85
CA VAL A 42 1.51 15.44 4.59
C VAL A 42 2.54 16.34 3.90
N ALA A 43 3.83 15.98 3.97
CA ALA A 43 4.93 16.75 3.39
C ALA A 43 4.81 16.90 1.86
N LEU A 44 5.13 18.08 1.35
CA LEU A 44 4.99 18.41 -0.07
C LEU A 44 5.96 17.58 -0.93
N GLU A 45 7.16 17.35 -0.42
CA GLU A 45 8.24 16.57 -1.03
C GLU A 45 7.86 15.09 -1.20
N GLU A 46 6.94 14.58 -0.38
CA GLU A 46 6.42 13.21 -0.44
C GLU A 46 4.95 13.16 -0.92
N LYS A 47 4.43 14.25 -1.46
CA LYS A 47 3.08 14.30 -2.03
C LYS A 47 2.89 13.28 -3.15
N TRP A 48 3.95 12.98 -3.91
CA TRP A 48 3.94 11.94 -4.93
C TRP A 48 3.66 10.55 -4.32
N LEU A 49 4.22 10.25 -3.15
CA LEU A 49 4.00 8.98 -2.46
C LEU A 49 2.57 8.90 -1.96
N ARG A 50 2.05 9.99 -1.39
CA ARG A 50 0.64 10.08 -1.01
C ARG A 50 -0.28 9.78 -2.21
N THR A 51 0.01 10.31 -3.40
CA THR A 51 -0.76 10.02 -4.61
C THR A 51 -0.72 8.54 -4.99
N ILE A 52 0.47 7.90 -4.94
CA ILE A 52 0.58 6.46 -5.21
C ILE A 52 -0.24 5.63 -4.23
N LEU A 53 -0.22 5.98 -2.94
CA LEU A 53 -0.98 5.27 -1.91
C LEU A 53 -2.48 5.47 -2.07
N PHE A 54 -2.92 6.69 -2.35
CA PHE A 54 -4.32 7.01 -2.62
C PHE A 54 -4.85 6.24 -3.84
N ASP A 55 -4.11 6.25 -4.96
CA ASP A 55 -4.52 5.54 -6.18
C ASP A 55 -4.61 4.03 -5.93
N ALA A 56 -3.64 3.45 -5.20
CA ALA A 56 -3.62 2.04 -4.84
C ALA A 56 -4.78 1.64 -3.92
N GLU A 57 -5.11 2.48 -2.93
CA GLU A 57 -6.21 2.23 -1.99
C GLU A 57 -7.55 2.20 -2.73
N ASN A 58 -7.82 3.20 -3.57
CA ASN A 58 -9.04 3.25 -4.38
C ASN A 58 -9.13 2.09 -5.38
N GLU A 59 -8.01 1.69 -5.99
CA GLU A 59 -7.99 0.56 -6.91
C GLU A 59 -8.31 -0.75 -6.18
N ILE A 60 -7.76 -0.96 -4.99
CA ILE A 60 -8.10 -2.12 -4.14
C ILE A 60 -9.59 -2.11 -3.77
N GLU A 61 -10.12 -0.96 -3.34
CA GLU A 61 -11.55 -0.82 -3.02
C GLU A 61 -12.42 -1.22 -4.21
N LEU A 62 -12.11 -0.72 -5.41
CA LEU A 62 -12.85 -1.06 -6.63
C LEU A 62 -12.78 -2.56 -6.94
N LEU A 63 -11.59 -3.17 -6.84
CA LEU A 63 -11.38 -4.59 -7.15
C LEU A 63 -12.18 -5.50 -6.22
N ILE A 64 -12.25 -5.18 -4.93
CA ILE A 64 -13.03 -5.94 -3.93
C ILE A 64 -14.49 -6.12 -4.36
N TYR A 65 -15.08 -5.12 -5.02
CA TYR A 65 -16.48 -5.15 -5.43
C TYR A 65 -16.73 -5.59 -6.88
N THR A 66 -15.68 -5.71 -7.71
CA THR A 66 -15.83 -5.88 -9.17
C THR A 66 -15.18 -7.14 -9.74
N VAL A 67 -14.33 -7.82 -8.99
CA VAL A 67 -13.55 -8.96 -9.48
C VAL A 67 -13.80 -10.22 -8.65
N ASP A 68 -13.86 -11.37 -9.33
CA ASP A 68 -13.93 -12.68 -8.66
C ASP A 68 -12.70 -12.90 -7.74
N GLU A 69 -12.94 -13.52 -6.59
CA GLU A 69 -11.95 -13.69 -5.49
C GLU A 69 -10.58 -14.22 -5.96
N LYS A 70 -10.53 -15.16 -6.90
CA LYS A 70 -9.27 -15.70 -7.44
C LYS A 70 -8.42 -14.69 -8.22
N ARG A 71 -9.06 -13.74 -8.89
CA ARG A 71 -8.39 -12.67 -9.65
C ARG A 71 -8.10 -11.45 -8.78
N LEU A 72 -8.86 -11.28 -7.71
CA LEU A 72 -8.65 -10.24 -6.72
C LEU A 72 -7.24 -10.36 -6.10
N ASP A 73 -6.86 -11.56 -5.63
CA ASP A 73 -5.55 -11.79 -5.03
C ASP A 73 -4.40 -11.42 -5.98
N GLU A 74 -4.45 -11.86 -7.24
CA GLU A 74 -3.42 -11.58 -8.25
C GLU A 74 -3.28 -10.08 -8.53
N SER A 75 -4.41 -9.38 -8.68
CA SER A 75 -4.42 -7.93 -8.91
C SER A 75 -3.86 -7.16 -7.72
N VAL A 76 -4.30 -7.49 -6.50
CA VAL A 76 -3.82 -6.82 -5.28
C VAL A 76 -2.32 -7.09 -5.08
N ILE A 77 -1.83 -8.31 -5.33
CA ILE A 77 -0.38 -8.61 -5.29
C ILE A 77 0.42 -7.69 -6.21
N SER A 78 -0.08 -7.41 -7.42
CA SER A 78 0.60 -6.51 -8.37
C SER A 78 0.69 -5.08 -7.83
N ILE A 79 -0.40 -4.57 -7.25
CA ILE A 79 -0.47 -3.23 -6.64
C ILE A 79 0.54 -3.13 -5.48
N ILE A 80 0.55 -4.11 -4.57
CA ILE A 80 1.44 -4.11 -3.41
C ILE A 80 2.92 -4.18 -3.82
N LYS A 81 3.26 -4.94 -4.87
CA LYS A 81 4.63 -4.98 -5.41
C LYS A 81 5.06 -3.64 -6.00
N ASN A 82 4.15 -2.92 -6.64
CA ASN A 82 4.43 -1.59 -7.18
C ASN A 82 4.74 -0.60 -6.03
N ILE A 83 3.96 -0.60 -4.95
CA ILE A 83 4.22 0.22 -3.76
C ILE A 83 5.62 -0.08 -3.20
N LEU A 84 5.91 -1.36 -2.95
CA LEU A 84 7.20 -1.83 -2.42
C LEU A 84 8.39 -1.38 -3.28
N THR A 85 8.24 -1.37 -4.60
CA THR A 85 9.29 -0.95 -5.53
C THR A 85 9.56 0.55 -5.46
N ASN A 86 8.54 1.37 -5.18
CA ASN A 86 8.67 2.83 -5.07
C ASN A 86 9.23 3.30 -3.73
N ILE A 87 9.06 2.49 -2.67
CA ILE A 87 9.55 2.82 -1.31
C ILE A 87 10.80 2.03 -0.89
N GLY A 88 11.21 1.05 -1.70
CA GLY A 88 12.30 0.10 -1.46
C GLY A 88 13.70 0.65 -1.73
#